data_AF-A0A7Y3D297-F1
#
_entry.id   AF-A0A7Y3D297-F1
#
_cell.length_a   1.000
_cell.length_b   1.000
_cell.length_c   1.000
_cell.angle_alpha   90.00
_cell.angle_beta   90.00
_cell.angle_gamma   90.00
#
_symmetry.space_group_name_H-M   'P 1'
#
loop_
_entity.id
_entity.type
_entity.pdbx_description
1 polymer ?
#
loop_
_entity_poly.entity_id
_entity_poly.type
_entity_poly.pdbx_seq_one_letter_code
_entity_poly.pdbx_strand_id
1 'polypeptide(L)'
;EHNRTGDSIKTIPRKVVIVEGILIFTNPELREMFDIKIFVHADSDERLIRRLKRDIAERGRDINEILHRYQTTLKPMHEQFIEPTKEYADIIIPNNKYNTVAVDIVRTIINQRLQ
;
A
#
# COMPACT_ATOMS: atom_id res chain seq x y z
N GLU A 1 -18.74 -5.02 10.81
CA GLU A 1 -17.46 -5.76 10.82
C GLU A 1 -16.55 -5.25 9.70
N HIS A 2 -15.21 -5.30 9.84
CA HIS A 2 -14.25 -4.79 8.84
C HIS A 2 -13.60 -5.95 8.07
N ASN A 3 -14.42 -6.85 7.54
CA ASN A 3 -13.98 -8.08 6.89
C ASN A 3 -13.99 -7.93 5.36
N ARG A 4 -13.23 -8.79 4.68
CA ARG A 4 -13.24 -8.90 3.22
C ARG A 4 -14.66 -9.22 2.76
N THR A 5 -15.14 -8.54 1.72
CA THR A 5 -16.40 -8.93 1.08
C THR A 5 -16.18 -10.25 0.32
N GLY A 6 -17.25 -11.06 0.17
CA GLY A 6 -17.18 -12.28 -0.65
C GLY A 6 -17.01 -12.00 -2.15
N ASP A 7 -17.06 -10.73 -2.55
CA ASP A 7 -17.01 -10.30 -3.92
C ASP A 7 -15.60 -10.48 -4.50
N SER A 8 -15.54 -11.06 -5.69
CA SER A 8 -14.31 -11.17 -6.46
C SER A 8 -14.60 -10.90 -7.93
N ILE A 9 -13.63 -10.30 -8.61
CA ILE A 9 -13.70 -10.05 -10.05
C ILE A 9 -12.71 -11.00 -10.71
N LYS A 10 -13.22 -11.90 -11.54
CA LYS A 10 -12.38 -12.78 -12.35
C LYS A 10 -11.63 -11.93 -13.37
N THR A 11 -10.31 -11.94 -13.31
CA THR A 11 -9.46 -11.20 -14.25
C THR A 11 -8.85 -12.17 -15.27
N ILE A 12 -8.73 -11.73 -16.52
CA ILE A 12 -8.03 -12.49 -17.56
C ILE A 12 -6.52 -12.21 -17.47
N PRO A 13 -5.65 -13.14 -17.92
CA PRO A 13 -4.20 -12.91 -17.93
C PRO A 13 -3.83 -11.61 -18.64
N ARG A 14 -2.90 -10.85 -18.04
CA ARG A 14 -2.37 -9.60 -18.58
C ARG A 14 -0.85 -9.67 -18.60
N LYS A 15 -0.23 -8.90 -19.51
CA LYS A 15 1.24 -8.79 -19.57
C LYS A 15 1.84 -8.14 -18.33
N VAL A 16 1.06 -7.29 -17.64
CA VAL A 16 1.45 -6.62 -16.39
C VAL A 16 0.31 -6.80 -15.40
N VAL A 17 0.66 -7.23 -14.18
CA VAL A 17 -0.25 -7.32 -13.04
C VAL A 17 0.32 -6.47 -11.91
N ILE A 18 -0.45 -5.50 -11.44
CA ILE A 18 -0.10 -4.71 -10.27
C ILE A 18 -0.84 -5.29 -9.08
N VAL A 19 -0.09 -5.77 -8.09
CA VAL A 19 -0.63 -6.24 -6.82
C VAL A 19 -0.35 -5.16 -5.78
N GLU A 20 -1.40 -4.58 -5.21
CA GLU A 20 -1.29 -3.60 -4.13
C GLU A 20 -1.82 -4.15 -2.80
N GLY A 21 -1.25 -3.66 -1.70
CA GLY A 21 -1.73 -3.96 -0.36
C GLY A 21 -0.67 -3.69 0.69
N ILE A 22 -1.10 -3.51 1.94
CA ILE A 22 -0.21 -3.14 3.05
C ILE A 22 0.61 -4.32 3.60
N LEU A 23 0.26 -5.57 3.26
CA LEU A 23 0.89 -6.79 3.78
C LEU A 23 1.41 -7.72 2.67
N ILE A 24 1.43 -7.28 1.40
CA ILE A 24 1.78 -8.18 0.29
C ILE A 24 3.23 -8.69 0.36
N PHE A 25 4.11 -7.99 1.08
CA PHE A 25 5.51 -8.39 1.29
C PHE A 25 5.71 -9.25 2.54
N THR A 26 4.70 -9.52 3.36
CA THR A 26 4.87 -10.42 4.52
C THR A 26 4.91 -11.89 4.13
N ASN A 27 4.37 -12.25 2.95
CA ASN A 27 4.39 -13.62 2.45
C ASN A 27 5.63 -13.84 1.54
N PRO A 28 6.58 -14.73 1.90
CA PRO A 28 7.72 -15.10 1.05
C PRO A 28 7.35 -15.58 -0.35
N GLU A 29 6.31 -16.41 -0.47
CA GLU A 29 5.89 -16.96 -1.76
C GLU A 29 5.42 -15.86 -2.71
N LEU A 30 4.68 -14.87 -2.20
CA LEU A 30 4.28 -13.72 -3.00
C LEU A 30 5.49 -12.87 -3.43
N ARG A 31 6.48 -12.70 -2.53
CA ARG A 31 7.69 -11.94 -2.85
C ARG A 31 8.50 -12.57 -3.99
N GLU A 32 8.59 -13.89 -4.01
CA GLU A 32 9.28 -14.63 -5.08
C GLU A 32 8.56 -14.53 -6.42
N MET A 33 7.24 -14.31 -6.42
CA MET A 33 6.47 -14.09 -7.64
C MET A 33 6.59 -12.67 -8.20
N PHE A 34 7.11 -11.70 -7.43
CA PHE A 34 7.17 -10.30 -7.86
C PHE A 34 8.46 -9.98 -8.63
N ASP A 35 8.28 -9.57 -9.88
CA ASP A 35 9.34 -9.05 -10.75
C ASP A 35 9.97 -7.73 -10.27
N ILE A 36 9.14 -6.88 -9.64
CA ILE A 36 9.49 -5.54 -9.15
C ILE A 36 8.70 -5.32 -7.86
N LYS A 37 9.41 -5.02 -6.76
CA LYS A 37 8.85 -4.78 -5.42
C LYS A 37 9.00 -3.31 -5.08
N ILE A 38 7.88 -2.61 -4.94
CA ILE A 38 7.86 -1.17 -4.64
C ILE A 38 7.22 -0.94 -3.28
N PHE A 39 7.91 -0.21 -2.40
CA PHE A 39 7.35 0.27 -1.14
C PHE A 39 7.08 1.78 -1.22
N VAL A 40 5.83 2.18 -1.05
CA VAL A 40 5.45 3.60 -1.05
C VAL A 40 5.56 4.14 0.37
N HIS A 41 6.56 4.98 0.61
CA HIS A 41 6.82 5.56 1.92
C HIS A 41 6.19 6.94 2.07
N ALA A 42 5.54 7.17 3.20
CA ALA A 42 5.03 8.48 3.60
C ALA A 42 5.03 8.56 5.12
N ASP A 43 5.16 9.79 5.63
CA ASP A 43 5.20 10.03 7.07
C ASP A 43 3.90 9.58 7.74
N SER A 44 4.01 9.15 8.99
CA SER A 44 2.90 8.52 9.71
C SER A 44 1.73 9.47 9.99
N ASP A 45 2.03 10.75 10.18
CA ASP A 45 1.09 11.86 10.34
C ASP A 45 0.38 12.20 9.02
N GLU A 46 1.11 12.30 7.91
CA GLU A 46 0.58 12.48 6.56
C GLU A 46 -0.41 11.36 6.20
N ARG A 47 -0.04 10.10 6.47
CA ARG A 47 -0.92 8.94 6.28
C ARG A 47 -2.15 9.01 7.17
N LEU A 48 -2.02 9.42 8.43
CA LEU A 48 -3.13 9.58 9.36
C LEU A 48 -4.10 10.67 8.89
N ILE A 49 -3.61 11.84 8.47
CA ILE A 49 -4.43 12.95 7.97
C ILE A 49 -5.22 12.51 6.74
N ARG A 50 -4.58 11.84 5.78
CA ARG A 50 -5.27 11.32 4.57
C ARG A 50 -6.33 10.29 4.94
N ARG A 51 -6.01 9.39 5.88
CA ARG A 51 -6.97 8.40 6.37
C ARG A 51 -8.17 9.05 7.06
N LEU A 52 -7.94 10.03 7.92
CA LEU A 52 -8.99 10.72 8.67
C LEU A 52 -9.95 11.42 7.72
N LYS A 53 -9.42 12.17 6.74
CA LYS A 53 -10.25 12.82 5.71
C LYS A 53 -11.12 11.79 4.96
N ARG A 54 -10.53 10.67 4.55
CA ARG A 54 -11.24 9.60 3.82
C ARG A 54 -12.29 8.90 4.67
N ASP A 55 -11.94 8.46 5.89
CA ASP A 55 -12.85 7.71 6.76
C ASP A 55 -14.02 8.58 7.28
N ILE A 56 -13.83 9.90 7.42
CA ILE A 56 -14.92 10.83 7.72
C ILE A 56 -15.80 11.06 6.48
N ALA A 57 -15.19 11.44 5.35
CA ALA A 57 -15.94 11.85 4.16
C ALA A 57 -16.69 10.70 3.47
N GLU A 58 -16.07 9.51 3.38
CA GLU A 58 -16.61 8.40 2.60
C GLU A 58 -17.33 7.34 3.46
N ARG A 59 -17.06 7.31 4.78
CA ARG A 59 -17.54 6.24 5.67
C ARG A 59 -18.29 6.75 6.90
N GLY A 60 -18.42 8.05 7.10
CA GLY A 60 -19.19 8.67 8.18
C GLY A 60 -18.74 8.28 9.58
N ARG A 61 -17.45 7.98 9.77
CA ARG A 61 -16.92 7.52 11.07
C ARG A 61 -16.64 8.68 12.03
N ASP A 62 -16.79 8.42 13.32
CA ASP A 62 -16.42 9.35 14.38
C ASP A 62 -14.90 9.51 14.50
N ILE A 63 -14.46 10.74 14.71
CA ILE A 63 -13.03 11.07 14.79
C ILE A 63 -12.33 10.40 15.98
N ASN A 64 -13.02 10.27 17.13
CA ASN A 64 -12.43 9.67 18.32
C ASN A 64 -12.23 8.17 18.12
N GLU A 65 -13.18 7.50 17.45
CA GLU A 65 -13.03 6.09 17.10
C GLU A 65 -11.81 5.84 16.18
N ILE A 66 -11.63 6.71 15.18
CA ILE A 66 -10.49 6.62 14.25
C ILE A 66 -9.16 6.80 15.00
N LEU A 67 -9.07 7.83 15.86
CA LEU A 67 -7.86 8.12 16.61
C LEU A 67 -7.54 7.01 17.62
N HIS A 68 -8.55 6.51 18.34
CA HIS A 68 -8.38 5.41 19.26
C HIS A 68 -7.82 4.18 18.56
N ARG A 69 -8.43 3.78 17.43
CA ARG A 69 -7.98 2.62 16.63
C ARG A 69 -6.58 2.83 16.04
N TYR A 70 -6.23 4.05 15.67
CA TYR A 70 -4.90 4.38 15.19
C TYR A 70 -3.84 4.09 16.25
N GLN A 71 -4.07 4.54 17.47
CA GLN A 71 -3.14 4.38 18.58
C GLN A 71 -3.08 2.93 19.08
N THR A 72 -4.22 2.26 19.23
CA THR A 72 -4.28 0.93 19.87
C THR A 72 -3.97 -0.23 18.93
N THR A 73 -4.19 -0.07 17.63
CA THR A 73 -4.04 -1.18 16.68
C THR A 73 -3.18 -0.79 15.48
N LEU A 74 -3.53 0.26 14.75
CA LEU A 74 -2.94 0.48 13.42
C LEU A 74 -1.47 0.85 13.47
N LYS A 75 -1.08 1.74 14.38
CA LYS A 75 0.32 2.17 14.53
C LYS A 75 1.20 1.01 15.02
N PRO A 76 0.87 0.29 16.12
CA PRO A 76 1.64 -0.88 16.54
C PRO A 76 1.76 -1.96 15.45
N MET A 77 0.65 -2.28 14.78
CA MET A 77 0.67 -3.29 13.71
C MET A 77 1.48 -2.84 12.50
N HIS A 78 1.46 -1.55 12.17
CA HIS A 78 2.29 -1.01 11.10
C HIS A 78 3.78 -1.10 11.44
N GLU A 79 4.18 -0.67 12.64
CA GLU A 79 5.56 -0.73 13.10
C GLU A 79 6.08 -2.16 13.20
N GLN A 80 5.22 -3.10 13.64
CA GLN A 80 5.60 -4.49 13.84
C GLN A 80 5.62 -5.33 12.54
N PHE A 81 4.64 -5.13 11.63
CA PHE A 81 4.42 -6.06 10.52
C PHE A 81 4.54 -5.45 9.13
N ILE A 82 4.42 -4.14 8.98
CA ILE A 82 4.38 -3.48 7.67
C ILE A 82 5.71 -2.78 7.40
N GLU A 83 6.14 -1.94 8.34
CA GLU A 83 7.36 -1.13 8.20
C GLU A 83 8.64 -1.98 7.98
N PRO A 84 8.83 -3.13 8.66
CA PRO A 84 9.99 -3.99 8.41
C PRO A 84 10.03 -4.55 6.99
N THR A 85 8.86 -4.81 6.37
CA THR A 85 8.80 -5.38 5.01
C THR A 85 9.34 -4.46 3.93
N LYS A 86 9.59 -3.19 4.26
CA LYS A 86 10.31 -2.24 3.42
C LYS A 86 11.69 -2.77 3.02
N GLU A 87 12.33 -3.61 3.83
CA GLU A 87 13.63 -4.22 3.50
C GLU A 87 13.58 -5.11 2.25
N TYR A 88 12.40 -5.62 1.89
CA TYR A 88 12.20 -6.47 0.72
C TYR A 88 11.90 -5.68 -0.55
N ALA A 89 11.83 -4.35 -0.48
CA ALA A 89 11.54 -3.52 -1.64
C ALA A 89 12.79 -3.31 -2.49
N ASP A 90 12.64 -3.46 -3.81
CA ASP A 90 13.69 -3.07 -4.76
C ASP A 90 13.75 -1.53 -4.89
N ILE A 91 12.60 -0.86 -4.73
CA ILE A 91 12.46 0.60 -4.86
C ILE A 91 11.58 1.14 -3.72
N ILE A 92 12.02 2.22 -3.08
CA ILE A 92 11.21 2.99 -2.12
C ILE A 92 10.82 4.32 -2.77
N ILE A 93 9.52 4.58 -2.88
CA ILE A 93 8.99 5.82 -3.47
C ILE A 93 8.42 6.71 -2.35
N PRO A 94 8.99 7.91 -2.12
CA PRO A 94 8.40 8.88 -1.19
C PRO A 94 7.11 9.47 -1.78
N ASN A 95 6.06 9.54 -0.97
CA ASN A 95 4.71 9.98 -1.34
C ASN A 95 4.14 11.06 -0.41
N ASN A 96 5.01 11.84 0.23
CA ASN A 96 4.60 13.06 0.93
C ASN A 96 4.08 14.13 -0.06
N LYS A 97 4.53 14.07 -1.33
CA LYS A 97 4.02 14.87 -2.45
C LYS A 97 3.83 13.97 -3.67
N TYR A 98 3.01 14.40 -4.63
CA TYR A 98 2.82 13.68 -5.88
C TYR A 98 4.14 13.60 -6.66
N ASN A 99 4.69 12.39 -6.80
CA ASN A 99 6.01 12.16 -7.37
C ASN A 99 5.87 11.64 -8.82
N THR A 100 5.70 12.55 -9.76
CA THR A 100 5.58 12.23 -11.19
C THR A 100 6.82 11.53 -11.73
N VAL A 101 8.00 11.94 -11.29
CA VAL A 101 9.29 11.35 -11.70
C VAL A 101 9.34 9.87 -11.37
N ALA A 102 8.94 9.47 -10.15
CA ALA A 102 8.91 8.07 -9.77
C ALA A 102 7.92 7.25 -10.62
N VAL A 103 6.77 7.83 -10.97
CA VAL A 103 5.78 7.18 -11.85
C VAL A 103 6.36 6.96 -13.26
N ASP A 104 7.08 7.95 -13.80
CA ASP A 104 7.70 7.84 -15.12
C ASP A 104 8.84 6.81 -15.14
N ILE A 105 9.61 6.69 -14.07
CA ILE A 105 10.63 5.64 -13.92
C ILE A 105 9.97 4.27 -13.92
N VAL A 106 8.95 4.04 -13.09
CA VAL A 106 8.22 2.76 -13.02
C VAL A 106 7.62 2.42 -14.38
N ARG A 107 7.01 3.39 -15.06
CA ARG A 107 6.46 3.21 -16.42
C ARG A 107 7.55 2.80 -17.42
N THR A 108 8.73 3.42 -17.34
CA THR A 108 9.85 3.10 -18.23
C THR A 108 10.35 1.68 -18.00
N ILE A 109 10.53 1.26 -16.75
CA ILE A 109 10.96 -0.11 -16.41
C ILE A 109 9.95 -1.14 -16.91
N ILE A 110 8.65 -0.89 -16.70
CA ILE A 110 7.58 -1.78 -17.20
C ILE A 110 7.67 -1.89 -18.73
N ASN A 111 7.76 -0.76 -19.44
CA ASN A 111 7.83 -0.77 -20.90
C ASN A 111 9.07 -1.51 -21.43
N GLN A 112 10.22 -1.38 -20.77
CA GLN A 112 11.44 -2.09 -21.15
C GLN A 112 11.34 -3.59 -20.95
N ARG A 113 10.66 -4.07 -19.90
CA ARG A 113 10.46 -5.51 -19.66
C ARG A 113 9.40 -6.16 -20.57
N LEU A 114 8.55 -5.35 -21.20
CA LEU A 114 7.52 -5.82 -22.13
C LEU A 114 8.01 -5.95 -23.58
N GLN A 115 9.18 -5.38 -23.89
CA GLN A 115 9.86 -5.54 -25.18
C GLN A 115 10.63 -6.85 -25.21
#